data_AF-A0A8H4L7D5-F1
#
_entry.id   AF-A0A8H4L7D5-F1
#
_cell.length_a   1.000
_cell.length_b   1.000
_cell.length_c   1.000
_cell.angle_alpha   90.00
_cell.angle_beta   90.00
_cell.angle_gamma   90.00
#
_symmetry.space_group_name_H-M   'P 1'
#
loop_
_entity.id
_entity.type
_entity.pdbx_description
1 polymer ?
#
loop_
_entity_poly.entity_id
_entity_poly.type
_entity_poly.pdbx_seq_one_letter_code
_entity_poly.pdbx_strand_id
1 'polypeptide(L)'
;MVLAIGSQLADLGDEDGPDEGDIDQLPHDLTQLQIPEPAHNPGWRFYEVSKRLLPDIICSSSMTSVQVCLLQGLYLPSTGRRDAGYNLLGLALRMSINMGLHKLIRSSSLRAHVCELRNRLWWSVYIAERLYSIDMGRPLSINDTEITAPYPVHMPEWGEEGAKAVYVDGTVAMAKLCRVLGKIIEPVYCDSNSFRSVTIRPGVLQKLRHELEQWRSSVPASVTFDETCPTRPSAHLFMTYEQANILLTRPCLHMAAIMRQANRTFGNEASALLGRRPSAV
;
A
#
# COMPACT_ATOMS: atom_id res chain seq x y z
N MET A 1 5.41 -20.31 -13.55
CA MET A 1 5.58 -18.92 -13.12
C MET A 1 5.77 -18.93 -11.61
N VAL A 2 7.02 -19.05 -11.19
CA VAL A 2 7.44 -19.28 -9.80
C VAL A 2 7.59 -17.91 -9.14
N LEU A 3 6.83 -17.65 -8.08
CA LEU A 3 7.06 -16.52 -7.20
C LEU A 3 8.28 -16.84 -6.34
N ALA A 4 9.38 -16.16 -6.62
CA ALA A 4 10.57 -16.21 -5.80
C ALA A 4 10.26 -15.57 -4.43
N ILE A 5 10.36 -16.41 -3.41
CA ILE A 5 10.45 -16.04 -2.01
C ILE A 5 11.84 -15.43 -1.80
N GLY A 6 11.90 -14.25 -1.15
CA GLY A 6 13.11 -13.72 -0.52
C GLY A 6 14.07 -12.99 -1.45
N SER A 7 13.99 -11.65 -1.48
CA SER A 7 15.14 -10.81 -1.81
C SER A 7 15.84 -10.39 -0.51
N GLN A 8 16.61 -11.32 0.06
CA GLN A 8 17.81 -10.97 0.82
C GLN A 8 18.94 -10.83 -0.20
N LEU A 9 19.11 -9.64 -0.74
CA LEU A 9 20.37 -9.21 -1.36
C LEU A 9 20.51 -7.73 -1.04
N ALA A 10 21.31 -7.44 -0.03
CA ALA A 10 21.93 -6.14 0.12
C ALA A 10 22.85 -5.97 -1.10
N ASP A 11 22.44 -5.12 -2.03
CA ASP A 11 23.27 -4.68 -3.14
C ASP A 11 24.33 -3.74 -2.54
N LEU A 12 25.51 -4.29 -2.27
CA LEU A 12 26.74 -3.54 -1.99
C LEU A 12 27.38 -3.22 -3.34
N GLY A 13 26.73 -2.35 -4.10
CA GLY A 13 27.34 -1.66 -5.23
C GLY A 13 27.87 -0.32 -4.73
N ASP A 14 29.19 -0.15 -4.77
CA ASP A 14 29.84 1.16 -4.66
C ASP A 14 29.37 2.02 -5.85
N GLU A 15 28.27 2.75 -5.68
CA GLU A 15 27.96 3.91 -6.50
C GLU A 15 28.56 5.12 -5.80
N ASP A 16 29.69 5.62 -6.34
CA ASP A 16 30.23 6.95 -6.01
C ASP A 16 29.11 7.98 -6.16
N GLY A 17 28.52 8.35 -5.02
CA GLY A 17 27.52 9.39 -4.93
C GLY A 17 28.15 10.74 -5.27
N PRO A 18 27.43 11.65 -5.94
CA PRO A 18 27.95 12.98 -6.19
C PRO A 18 28.24 13.68 -4.85
N ASP A 19 29.43 14.26 -4.76
CA ASP A 19 29.99 15.01 -3.62
C ASP A 19 28.94 15.75 -2.79
N GLU A 20 29.06 15.66 -1.46
CA GLU A 20 28.28 16.38 -0.45
C GLU A 20 28.51 17.90 -0.57
N GLY A 21 27.95 18.52 -1.60
CA GLY A 21 28.01 19.96 -1.84
C GLY A 21 26.87 20.70 -1.14
N ASP A 22 27.28 21.52 -0.16
CA ASP A 22 26.61 22.67 0.49
C ASP A 22 25.11 22.86 0.19
N ILE A 23 24.28 22.49 1.17
CA ILE A 23 22.83 22.70 1.18
C ILE A 23 22.50 24.21 1.08
N ASP A 24 23.41 25.09 1.49
CA ASP A 24 23.24 26.54 1.52
C ASP A 24 23.32 27.23 0.14
N GLN A 25 23.67 26.51 -0.93
CA GLN A 25 23.81 27.06 -2.29
C GLN A 25 22.70 26.58 -3.26
N LEU A 26 21.57 26.10 -2.75
CA LEU A 26 20.45 25.67 -3.61
C LEU A 26 19.81 26.90 -4.30
N PRO A 27 19.71 26.92 -5.63
CA PRO A 27 19.05 28.01 -6.36
C PRO A 27 17.56 28.07 -6.00
N HIS A 28 17.00 29.28 -5.97
CA HIS A 28 15.56 29.51 -5.73
C HIS A 28 14.66 28.78 -6.73
N ASP A 29 15.16 28.51 -7.93
CA ASP A 29 14.50 27.71 -8.96
C ASP A 29 15.22 26.36 -9.13
N LEU A 30 14.63 25.32 -8.57
CA LEU A 30 15.15 23.95 -8.60
C LEU A 30 15.21 23.36 -10.02
N THR A 31 14.55 23.98 -11.00
CA THR A 31 14.63 23.55 -12.41
C THR A 31 15.96 23.92 -13.06
N GLN A 32 16.68 24.89 -12.48
CA GLN A 32 17.99 25.37 -12.95
C GLN A 32 19.16 24.50 -12.45
N LEU A 33 18.88 23.53 -11.58
CA LEU A 33 19.88 22.59 -11.10
C LEU A 33 20.37 21.70 -12.24
N GLN A 34 21.67 21.80 -12.55
CA GLN A 34 22.38 20.94 -13.50
C GLN A 34 22.70 19.57 -12.87
N ILE A 35 21.68 18.88 -12.35
CA ILE A 35 21.82 17.48 -11.94
C ILE A 35 21.66 16.63 -13.20
N PRO A 36 22.66 15.79 -13.57
CA PRO A 36 22.54 14.88 -14.69
C PRO A 36 21.29 14.03 -14.52
N GLU A 37 20.34 14.11 -15.46
CA GLU A 37 19.14 13.29 -15.42
C GLU A 37 19.49 11.90 -15.96
N PRO A 38 19.41 10.83 -15.13
CA PRO A 38 19.42 9.50 -15.69
C PRO A 38 18.20 9.39 -16.61
N ALA A 39 18.43 8.92 -17.84
CA ALA A 39 17.36 8.73 -18.81
C ALA A 39 16.24 7.86 -18.18
N HIS A 40 14.98 8.31 -18.25
CA HIS A 40 13.76 7.66 -17.75
C HIS A 40 13.31 7.92 -16.30
N ASN A 41 13.69 9.03 -15.65
CA ASN A 41 13.17 9.31 -14.30
C ASN A 41 12.66 10.74 -14.07
N PRO A 42 11.43 11.07 -14.50
CA PRO A 42 10.86 12.40 -14.27
C PRO A 42 10.74 12.66 -12.77
N GLY A 43 11.28 13.80 -12.31
CA GLY A 43 11.28 14.17 -10.89
C GLY A 43 12.59 13.88 -10.15
N TRP A 44 13.58 13.26 -10.80
CA TRP A 44 14.89 12.94 -10.21
C TRP A 44 15.58 14.15 -9.56
N ARG A 45 15.59 15.30 -10.24
CA ARG A 45 16.20 16.52 -9.70
C ARG A 45 15.58 16.95 -8.37
N PHE A 46 14.25 16.91 -8.26
CA PHE A 46 13.55 17.25 -7.02
C PHE A 46 13.82 16.22 -5.92
N TYR A 47 13.88 14.94 -6.28
CA TYR A 47 14.24 13.89 -5.34
C TYR A 47 15.66 14.09 -4.81
N GLU A 48 16.66 14.30 -5.66
CA GLU A 48 18.05 14.49 -5.25
C GLU A 48 18.23 15.69 -4.32
N VAL A 49 17.56 16.81 -4.59
CA VAL A 49 17.56 17.97 -3.67
C VAL A 49 16.93 17.60 -2.33
N SER A 50 15.72 17.04 -2.35
CA SER A 50 15.02 16.68 -1.11
C SER A 50 15.76 15.61 -0.30
N LYS A 51 16.51 14.73 -0.96
CA LYS A 51 17.34 13.69 -0.34
C LYS A 51 18.45 14.31 0.51
N ARG A 52 19.06 15.41 0.06
CA ARG A 52 20.10 16.12 0.83
C ARG A 52 19.58 16.70 2.14
N LEU A 53 18.29 17.02 2.20
CA LEU A 53 17.62 17.58 3.38
C LEU A 53 17.12 16.49 4.35
N LEU A 54 17.28 15.20 4.02
CA LEU A 54 16.75 14.10 4.84
C LEU A 54 17.26 14.12 6.29
N PRO A 55 18.55 14.39 6.60
CA PRO A 55 19.02 14.42 7.99
C PRO A 55 18.22 15.38 8.87
N ASP A 56 17.86 16.55 8.36
CA ASP A 56 17.08 17.54 9.12
C ASP A 56 15.61 17.13 9.22
N ILE A 57 15.06 16.59 8.14
CA ILE A 57 13.67 16.12 8.06
C ILE A 57 13.42 15.00 9.08
N ILE A 58 14.33 14.03 9.18
CA ILE A 58 14.15 12.88 10.08
C ILE A 58 14.22 13.27 11.57
N CYS A 59 14.91 14.37 11.89
CA CYS A 59 15.06 14.87 13.25
C CYS A 59 13.83 15.63 13.77
N SER A 60 12.91 16.04 12.88
CA SER A 60 11.75 16.87 13.24
C SER A 60 10.44 16.26 12.72
N SER A 61 9.49 15.98 13.60
CA SER A 61 8.13 15.55 13.21
C SER A 61 7.24 16.77 12.95
N SER A 62 7.20 17.22 11.69
CA SER A 62 6.34 18.32 11.22
C SER A 62 5.44 17.87 10.05
N MET A 63 4.40 18.66 9.72
CA MET A 63 3.52 18.36 8.57
C MET A 63 4.35 18.29 7.28
N THR A 64 5.32 19.20 7.13
CA THR A 64 6.24 19.23 6.00
C THR A 64 7.13 17.99 5.97
N SER A 65 7.68 17.57 7.12
CA SER A 65 8.50 16.36 7.20
C SER A 65 7.72 15.12 6.74
N VAL A 66 6.47 14.98 7.21
CA VAL A 66 5.56 13.90 6.79
C VAL A 66 5.31 13.95 5.28
N GLN A 67 5.03 15.14 4.74
CA GLN A 67 4.79 15.33 3.30
C GLN A 67 6.03 14.96 2.46
N VAL A 68 7.23 15.36 2.88
CA VAL A 68 8.46 15.03 2.16
C VAL A 68 8.70 13.52 2.17
N CYS A 69 8.61 12.88 3.33
CA CYS A 69 8.78 11.42 3.43
C CYS A 69 7.72 10.66 2.62
N LEU A 70 6.45 11.13 2.62
CA LEU A 70 5.38 10.56 1.81
C LEU A 70 5.70 10.66 0.31
N LEU A 71 6.07 11.85 -0.17
CA LEU A 71 6.35 12.09 -1.59
C LEU A 71 7.58 11.31 -2.08
N GLN A 72 8.66 11.30 -1.30
CA GLN A 72 9.84 10.49 -1.61
C GLN A 72 9.51 8.99 -1.59
N GLY A 73 8.73 8.55 -0.60
CA GLY A 73 8.27 7.17 -0.48
C GLY A 73 7.42 6.69 -1.66
N LEU A 74 6.60 7.59 -2.22
CA LEU A 74 5.81 7.32 -3.44
C LEU A 74 6.64 7.35 -4.72
N TYR A 75 7.75 8.09 -4.74
CA TYR A 75 8.62 8.26 -5.90
C TYR A 75 9.64 7.13 -6.06
N LEU A 76 10.37 6.77 -5.00
CA LEU A 76 11.44 5.76 -5.04
C LEU A 76 11.11 4.43 -5.73
N PRO A 77 9.87 3.92 -5.66
CA PRO A 77 9.50 2.70 -6.37
C PRO A 77 9.57 2.80 -7.90
N SER A 78 9.30 3.97 -8.48
CA SER A 78 9.45 4.17 -9.93
C SER A 78 10.92 4.19 -10.35
N THR A 79 11.83 4.29 -9.40
CA THR A 79 13.29 4.25 -9.61
C THR A 79 13.89 2.88 -9.29
N GLY A 80 13.07 1.86 -9.03
CA GLY A 80 13.53 0.53 -8.62
C GLY A 80 13.91 0.40 -7.15
N ARG A 81 13.91 1.48 -6.36
CA ARG A 81 14.34 1.50 -4.95
C ARG A 81 13.18 1.26 -4.00
N ARG A 82 12.49 0.13 -4.18
CA ARG A 82 11.25 -0.21 -3.47
C ARG A 82 11.40 -0.23 -1.94
N ASP A 83 12.46 -0.85 -1.41
CA ASP A 83 12.67 -0.94 0.05
C ASP A 83 12.93 0.43 0.70
N ALA A 84 13.66 1.31 0.00
CA ALA A 84 13.86 2.68 0.46
C ALA A 84 12.53 3.46 0.47
N GLY A 85 11.69 3.26 -0.54
CA GLY A 85 10.33 3.80 -0.57
C GLY A 85 9.48 3.33 0.62
N TYR A 86 9.50 2.04 0.92
CA TYR A 86 8.83 1.47 2.09
C TYR A 86 9.31 2.09 3.41
N ASN A 87 10.62 2.22 3.59
CA ASN A 87 11.19 2.80 4.81
C ASN A 87 10.74 4.25 5.02
N LEU A 88 10.70 5.06 3.95
CA LEU A 88 10.23 6.44 4.02
C LEU A 88 8.72 6.54 4.28
N LEU A 89 7.90 5.64 3.72
CA LEU A 89 6.47 5.58 4.06
C LEU A 89 6.25 5.19 5.53
N GLY A 90 7.02 4.22 6.03
CA GLY A 90 7.02 3.86 7.45
C GLY A 90 7.45 5.03 8.35
N LEU A 91 8.45 5.81 7.93
CA LEU A 91 8.87 7.02 8.64
C LEU A 91 7.77 8.09 8.63
N ALA A 92 7.15 8.35 7.47
CA ALA A 92 6.02 9.28 7.35
C ALA A 92 4.86 8.87 8.27
N LEU A 93 4.57 7.58 8.37
CA LEU A 93 3.56 7.05 9.30
C LEU A 93 3.95 7.32 10.75
N ARG A 94 5.18 7.01 11.16
CA ARG A 94 5.67 7.23 12.54
C ARG A 94 5.65 8.72 12.91
N MET A 95 6.08 9.60 12.00
CA MET A 95 5.99 11.05 12.19
C MET A 95 4.53 11.51 12.32
N SER A 96 3.63 10.98 11.50
CA SER A 96 2.19 11.26 11.59
C SER A 96 1.60 10.82 12.94
N ILE A 97 2.08 9.70 13.48
CA ILE A 97 1.70 9.20 14.81
C ILE A 97 2.23 10.14 15.89
N ASN A 98 3.51 10.52 15.85
CA ASN A 98 4.14 11.46 16.80
C ASN A 98 3.37 12.79 16.88
N MET A 99 2.87 13.27 15.73
CA MET A 99 2.08 14.50 15.63
C MET A 99 0.60 14.33 16.00
N GLY A 100 0.16 13.10 16.29
CA GLY A 100 -1.23 12.79 16.60
C GLY A 100 -2.20 12.93 15.43
N LEU A 101 -1.74 12.83 14.17
CA LEU A 101 -2.62 12.99 12.99
C LEU A 101 -3.68 11.88 12.89
N HIS A 102 -3.38 10.71 13.46
CA HIS A 102 -4.27 9.54 13.52
C HIS A 102 -5.39 9.64 14.56
N LYS A 103 -5.40 10.69 15.40
CA LYS A 103 -6.38 10.88 16.47
C LYS A 103 -7.37 12.01 16.13
N LEU A 104 -8.60 11.88 16.60
CA LEU A 104 -9.59 12.95 16.55
C LEU A 104 -9.14 14.14 17.40
N ILE A 105 -9.11 15.32 16.79
CA ILE A 105 -8.87 16.57 17.51
C ILE A 105 -10.18 17.04 18.13
N ARG A 106 -10.24 17.07 19.46
CA ARG A 106 -11.41 17.55 20.22
C ARG A 106 -11.32 19.03 20.60
N SER A 107 -10.17 19.66 20.41
CA SER A 107 -9.96 21.06 20.77
C SER A 107 -10.54 21.98 19.69
N SER A 108 -11.32 22.97 20.11
CA SER A 108 -11.80 24.07 19.25
C SER A 108 -10.70 25.07 18.87
N SER A 109 -9.46 24.86 19.32
CA SER A 109 -8.35 25.79 19.12
C SER A 109 -7.81 25.82 17.69
N LEU A 110 -8.06 24.78 16.89
CA LEU A 110 -7.59 24.71 15.51
C LEU A 110 -8.69 25.12 14.53
N ARG A 111 -8.29 25.90 13.51
CA ARG A 111 -9.17 26.28 12.40
C ARG A 111 -9.55 25.02 11.60
N ALA A 112 -10.78 24.98 11.10
CA ALA A 112 -11.32 23.85 10.34
C ALA A 112 -10.40 23.41 9.17
N HIS A 113 -9.86 24.36 8.41
CA HIS A 113 -8.94 24.07 7.31
C HIS A 113 -7.66 23.32 7.75
N VAL A 114 -7.12 23.63 8.94
CA VAL A 114 -5.91 22.97 9.47
C VAL A 114 -6.24 21.54 9.86
N CYS A 115 -7.39 21.34 10.53
CA CYS A 115 -7.88 20.02 10.88
C CYS A 115 -8.07 19.16 9.63
N GLU A 116 -8.64 19.72 8.57
CA GLU A 116 -8.86 18.98 7.33
C GLU A 116 -7.57 18.62 6.60
N LEU A 117 -6.60 19.54 6.54
CA LEU A 117 -5.28 19.24 5.98
C LEU A 117 -4.58 18.10 6.74
N ARG A 118 -4.71 18.08 8.07
CA ARG A 118 -4.19 16.99 8.92
C ARG A 118 -4.87 15.66 8.63
N ASN A 119 -6.20 15.64 8.49
CA ASN A 119 -6.94 14.43 8.15
C ASN A 119 -6.52 13.89 6.77
N ARG A 120 -6.47 14.76 5.77
CA ARG A 120 -6.06 14.38 4.41
C ARG A 120 -4.66 13.81 4.38
N LEU A 121 -3.70 14.47 5.04
CA LEU A 121 -2.33 13.97 5.12
C LEU A 121 -2.27 12.61 5.82
N TRP A 122 -2.97 12.46 6.95
CA TRP A 122 -3.06 11.18 7.65
C TRP A 122 -3.57 10.06 6.73
N TRP A 123 -4.70 10.27 6.07
CA TRP A 123 -5.31 9.23 5.22
C TRP A 123 -4.48 8.95 3.97
N SER A 124 -3.77 9.94 3.41
CA SER A 124 -2.81 9.70 2.33
C SER A 124 -1.65 8.80 2.79
N VAL A 125 -1.05 9.08 3.95
CA VAL A 125 0.03 8.26 4.52
C VAL A 125 -0.47 6.86 4.84
N TYR A 126 -1.63 6.74 5.49
CA TYR A 126 -2.25 5.46 5.84
C TYR A 126 -2.52 4.60 4.60
N ILE A 127 -3.10 5.16 3.53
CA ILE A 127 -3.37 4.43 2.28
C ILE A 127 -2.05 4.00 1.64
N ALA A 128 -1.09 4.91 1.50
CA ALA A 128 0.17 4.63 0.82
C ALA A 128 0.98 3.55 1.54
N GLU A 129 1.18 3.68 2.85
CA GLU A 129 1.93 2.71 3.66
C GLU A 129 1.24 1.35 3.65
N ARG A 130 -0.08 1.30 3.83
CA ARG A 130 -0.81 0.04 3.87
C ARG A 130 -0.77 -0.69 2.53
N LEU A 131 -1.00 0.01 1.41
CA LEU A 131 -0.89 -0.60 0.08
C LEU A 131 0.53 -1.09 -0.21
N TYR A 132 1.56 -0.34 0.22
CA TYR A 132 2.96 -0.75 0.10
C TYR A 132 3.27 -2.00 0.90
N SER A 133 2.87 -2.02 2.17
CA SER A 133 3.04 -3.17 3.06
C SER A 133 2.41 -4.42 2.46
N ILE A 134 1.20 -4.29 1.91
CA ILE A 134 0.48 -5.40 1.27
C ILE A 134 1.20 -5.88 0.00
N ASP A 135 1.63 -4.97 -0.89
CA ASP A 135 2.32 -5.32 -2.13
C ASP A 135 3.64 -6.07 -1.86
N MET A 136 4.32 -5.71 -0.77
CA MET A 136 5.57 -6.33 -0.33
C MET A 136 5.39 -7.55 0.57
N GLY A 137 4.15 -7.89 0.95
CA GLY A 137 3.88 -8.96 1.92
C GLY A 137 4.43 -8.68 3.33
N ARG A 138 4.56 -7.39 3.71
CA ARG A 138 5.02 -6.93 5.02
C ARG A 138 3.84 -6.73 5.98
N PRO A 139 4.05 -6.85 7.31
CA PRO A 139 3.01 -6.57 8.30
C PRO A 139 2.53 -5.13 8.22
N LEU A 140 1.27 -4.91 8.60
CA LEU A 140 0.69 -3.58 8.65
C LEU A 140 1.20 -2.82 9.89
N SER A 141 1.61 -1.57 9.71
CA SER A 141 2.32 -0.82 10.76
C SER A 141 1.42 -0.25 11.85
N ILE A 142 0.11 -0.09 11.61
CA ILE A 142 -0.87 0.40 12.59
C ILE A 142 -2.18 -0.40 12.52
N ASN A 143 -2.74 -0.72 13.69
CA ASN A 143 -4.04 -1.35 13.80
C ASN A 143 -5.16 -0.30 13.64
N ASP A 144 -6.23 -0.66 12.92
CA ASP A 144 -7.35 0.26 12.68
C ASP A 144 -8.06 0.71 13.96
N THR A 145 -7.97 -0.06 15.05
CA THR A 145 -8.51 0.29 16.38
C THR A 145 -7.83 1.50 17.03
N GLU A 146 -6.59 1.81 16.64
CA GLU A 146 -5.84 2.96 17.14
C GLU A 146 -6.23 4.27 16.44
N ILE A 147 -7.00 4.19 15.35
CA ILE A 147 -7.31 5.33 14.48
C ILE A 147 -8.65 5.92 14.87
N THR A 148 -8.63 7.18 15.30
CA THR A 148 -9.86 7.95 15.58
C THR A 148 -10.00 9.18 14.68
N ALA A 149 -9.02 9.45 13.81
CA ALA A 149 -9.10 10.53 12.83
C ALA A 149 -10.36 10.40 11.96
N PRO A 150 -11.14 11.48 11.79
CA PRO A 150 -12.29 11.47 10.90
C PRO A 150 -11.83 11.33 9.44
N TYR A 151 -12.70 10.78 8.59
CA TYR A 151 -12.46 10.75 7.15
C TYR A 151 -12.44 12.17 6.57
N PRO A 152 -11.68 12.42 5.49
CA PRO A 152 -11.68 13.71 4.80
C PRO A 152 -13.07 14.11 4.33
N VAL A 153 -13.33 15.41 4.32
CA VAL A 153 -14.60 16.00 3.90
C VAL A 153 -14.37 17.06 2.83
N HIS A 154 -15.39 17.30 2.01
CA HIS A 154 -15.34 18.38 1.01
C HIS A 154 -15.25 19.74 1.69
N MET A 155 -14.34 20.58 1.21
CA MET A 155 -14.14 21.95 1.65
C MET A 155 -14.50 22.90 0.50
N PRO A 156 -15.71 23.50 0.49
CA PRO A 156 -16.14 24.42 -0.56
C PRO A 156 -15.17 25.60 -0.75
N GLU A 157 -14.58 26.06 0.35
CA GLU A 157 -13.55 27.12 0.38
C GLU A 157 -12.27 26.79 -0.41
N TRP A 158 -12.02 25.53 -0.77
CA TRP A 158 -10.87 25.10 -1.58
C TRP A 158 -11.22 24.98 -3.08
N GLY A 159 -12.43 25.39 -3.47
CA GLY A 159 -12.92 25.28 -4.84
C GLY A 159 -13.05 23.82 -5.27
N GLU A 160 -13.45 22.94 -4.35
CA GLU A 160 -13.68 21.50 -4.56
C GLU A 160 -15.02 21.24 -5.26
N GLU A 161 -15.23 21.93 -6.37
CA GLU A 161 -16.41 21.74 -7.21
C GLU A 161 -16.06 20.88 -8.43
N GLY A 162 -17.07 20.17 -8.96
CA GLY A 162 -16.93 19.34 -10.15
C GLY A 162 -15.86 18.25 -10.01
N ALA A 163 -14.84 18.28 -10.87
CA ALA A 163 -13.84 17.23 -10.99
C ALA A 163 -12.96 17.03 -9.73
N LYS A 164 -12.84 18.04 -8.86
CA LYS A 164 -11.99 17.96 -7.66
C LYS A 164 -12.64 17.18 -6.52
N ALA A 165 -13.97 17.19 -6.44
CA ALA A 165 -14.74 16.43 -5.45
C ALA A 165 -14.43 14.92 -5.53
N VAL A 166 -14.19 14.41 -6.75
CA VAL A 166 -13.84 13.00 -7.02
C VAL A 166 -12.62 12.53 -6.21
N TYR A 167 -11.67 13.41 -5.90
CA TYR A 167 -10.48 13.02 -5.13
C TYR A 167 -10.78 12.77 -3.65
N VAL A 168 -11.64 13.57 -3.03
CA VAL A 168 -12.03 13.40 -1.62
C VAL A 168 -12.80 12.10 -1.45
N ASP A 169 -13.83 11.91 -2.28
CA ASP A 169 -14.62 10.67 -2.31
C ASP A 169 -13.72 9.46 -2.58
N GLY A 170 -12.75 9.62 -3.47
CA GLY A 170 -11.80 8.59 -3.83
C GLY A 170 -10.88 8.21 -2.68
N THR A 171 -10.34 9.19 -1.95
CA THR A 171 -9.54 8.97 -0.75
C THR A 171 -10.34 8.26 0.33
N VAL A 172 -11.60 8.68 0.58
CA VAL A 172 -12.47 8.03 1.57
C VAL A 172 -12.77 6.59 1.18
N ALA A 173 -13.13 6.34 -0.08
CA ALA A 173 -13.42 5.01 -0.59
C ALA A 173 -12.17 4.10 -0.50
N MET A 174 -10.99 4.62 -0.87
CA MET A 174 -9.72 3.89 -0.83
C MET A 174 -9.30 3.57 0.59
N ALA A 175 -9.45 4.51 1.52
CA ALA A 175 -9.17 4.27 2.94
C ALA A 175 -10.06 3.15 3.51
N LYS A 176 -11.36 3.15 3.17
CA LYS A 176 -12.28 2.07 3.56
C LYS A 176 -11.90 0.73 2.94
N LEU A 177 -11.46 0.72 1.67
CA LEU A 177 -10.98 -0.51 1.01
C LEU A 177 -9.71 -1.05 1.69
N CYS A 178 -8.77 -0.18 2.02
CA CYS A 178 -7.56 -0.52 2.75
C CYS A 178 -7.88 -1.15 4.12
N ARG A 179 -8.95 -0.74 4.79
CA ARG A 179 -9.44 -1.40 6.01
C ARG A 179 -9.87 -2.85 5.77
N VAL A 180 -10.64 -3.09 4.70
CA VAL A 180 -11.05 -4.45 4.33
C VAL A 180 -9.85 -5.31 3.93
N LEU A 181 -8.94 -4.75 3.12
CA LEU A 181 -7.67 -5.39 2.76
C LEU A 181 -6.84 -5.79 3.97
N GLY A 182 -6.75 -4.93 5.00
CA GLY A 182 -6.03 -5.26 6.22
C GLY A 182 -6.56 -6.52 6.91
N LYS A 183 -7.89 -6.66 6.97
CA LYS A 183 -8.55 -7.86 7.51
C LYS A 183 -8.37 -9.11 6.65
N ILE A 184 -8.10 -8.95 5.36
CA ILE A 184 -7.77 -10.06 4.45
C ILE A 184 -6.33 -10.52 4.72
N ILE A 185 -5.39 -9.58 4.92
CA ILE A 185 -3.96 -9.88 5.00
C ILE A 185 -3.55 -10.48 6.35
N GLU A 186 -4.06 -9.93 7.46
CA GLU A 186 -3.75 -10.42 8.82
C GLU A 186 -3.93 -11.95 8.99
N PRO A 187 -5.08 -12.55 8.66
CA PRO A 187 -5.29 -13.99 8.83
C PRO A 187 -4.63 -14.86 7.75
N VAL A 188 -4.27 -14.30 6.59
CA VAL A 188 -3.81 -15.08 5.43
C VAL A 188 -2.30 -15.08 5.29
N TYR A 189 -1.64 -13.97 5.60
CA TYR A 189 -0.23 -13.75 5.24
C TYR A 189 0.69 -13.40 6.43
N CYS A 190 0.16 -13.12 7.63
CA CYS A 190 0.99 -12.72 8.78
C CYS A 190 1.23 -13.81 9.84
N ASP A 191 0.63 -15.01 9.71
CA ASP A 191 0.91 -16.13 10.62
C ASP A 191 2.13 -16.94 10.13
N SER A 192 3.31 -16.62 10.68
CA SER A 192 4.60 -17.23 10.29
C SER A 192 4.74 -18.70 10.70
N ASN A 193 3.84 -19.22 11.55
CA ASN A 193 4.02 -20.55 12.14
C ASN A 193 3.25 -21.65 11.42
N SER A 194 2.79 -21.36 10.21
CA SER A 194 1.81 -22.22 9.57
C SER A 194 2.10 -22.40 8.09
N PHE A 195 2.94 -23.38 7.81
CA PHE A 195 2.79 -24.27 6.64
C PHE A 195 1.38 -24.90 6.55
N ARG A 196 0.50 -24.63 7.54
CA ARG A 196 -0.92 -24.99 7.63
C ARG A 196 -1.89 -23.80 7.41
N SER A 197 -1.44 -22.58 7.07
CA SER A 197 -2.30 -21.39 6.80
C SER A 197 -2.96 -21.45 5.41
N VAL A 198 -3.18 -22.66 4.89
CA VAL A 198 -3.72 -22.88 3.56
C VAL A 198 -5.25 -22.97 3.58
N THR A 199 -5.88 -22.83 4.76
CA THR A 199 -7.34 -22.91 4.90
C THR A 199 -7.89 -21.71 5.66
N ILE A 200 -8.22 -20.66 4.91
CA ILE A 200 -9.17 -19.65 5.42
C ILE A 200 -10.45 -20.41 5.77
N ARG A 201 -10.92 -20.29 7.01
CA ARG A 201 -12.19 -20.89 7.42
C ARG A 201 -13.30 -20.39 6.48
N PRO A 202 -14.17 -21.26 5.94
CA PRO A 202 -15.21 -20.84 4.99
C PRO A 202 -16.08 -19.67 5.49
N GLY A 203 -16.39 -19.63 6.79
CA GLY A 203 -17.14 -18.52 7.38
C GLY A 203 -16.38 -17.19 7.39
N VAL A 204 -15.05 -17.20 7.59
CA VAL A 204 -14.21 -16.00 7.50
C VAL A 204 -14.13 -15.52 6.06
N LEU A 205 -13.93 -16.44 5.11
CA LEU A 205 -13.93 -16.13 3.68
C LEU A 205 -15.25 -15.48 3.25
N GLN A 206 -16.39 -16.08 3.62
CA GLN A 206 -17.71 -15.56 3.29
C GLN A 206 -17.93 -14.17 3.90
N LYS A 207 -17.52 -13.97 5.15
CA LYS A 207 -17.59 -12.66 5.81
C LYS A 207 -16.78 -11.61 5.06
N LEU A 208 -15.52 -11.88 4.73
CA LEU A 208 -14.65 -10.94 4.02
C LEU A 208 -15.16 -10.65 2.60
N ARG A 209 -15.72 -11.65 1.91
CA ARG A 209 -16.36 -11.47 0.60
C ARG A 209 -17.57 -10.54 0.71
N HIS A 210 -18.41 -10.74 1.73
CA HIS A 210 -19.55 -9.87 1.97
C HIS A 210 -19.12 -8.43 2.31
N GLU A 211 -18.06 -8.26 3.12
CA GLU A 211 -17.51 -6.92 3.41
C GLU A 211 -16.97 -6.22 2.14
N LEU A 212 -16.33 -6.95 1.22
CA LEU A 212 -15.89 -6.41 -0.07
C LEU A 212 -17.08 -6.01 -0.97
N GLU A 213 -18.11 -6.86 -1.05
CA GLU A 213 -19.33 -6.56 -1.81
C GLU A 213 -20.07 -5.34 -1.23
N GLN A 214 -20.20 -5.29 0.09
CA GLN A 214 -20.77 -4.15 0.80
C GLN A 214 -19.97 -2.87 0.56
N TRP A 215 -18.64 -2.96 0.59
CA TRP A 215 -17.79 -1.83 0.24
C TRP A 215 -18.05 -1.37 -1.20
N ARG A 216 -18.10 -2.30 -2.18
CA ARG A 216 -18.34 -1.98 -3.59
C ARG A 216 -19.68 -1.29 -3.80
N SER A 217 -20.74 -1.74 -3.11
CA SER A 217 -22.06 -1.08 -3.14
C SER A 217 -22.09 0.29 -2.46
N SER A 218 -21.13 0.58 -1.57
CA SER A 218 -21.04 1.87 -0.87
C SER A 218 -20.21 2.93 -1.61
N VAL A 219 -19.55 2.56 -2.72
CA VAL A 219 -18.71 3.48 -3.50
C VAL A 219 -19.60 4.56 -4.14
N PRO A 220 -19.29 5.86 -3.95
CA PRO A 220 -20.04 6.93 -4.58
C PRO A 220 -20.03 6.87 -6.11
N ALA A 221 -21.11 7.33 -6.74
CA ALA A 221 -21.21 7.42 -8.21
C ALA A 221 -20.10 8.28 -8.82
N SER A 222 -19.62 9.30 -8.10
CA SER A 222 -18.54 10.21 -8.51
C SER A 222 -17.20 9.49 -8.77
N VAL A 223 -16.96 8.35 -8.09
CA VAL A 223 -15.72 7.57 -8.17
C VAL A 223 -15.96 6.12 -8.61
N THR A 224 -17.16 5.84 -9.11
CA THR A 224 -17.48 4.55 -9.71
C THR A 224 -16.70 4.40 -11.02
N PHE A 225 -16.16 3.22 -11.27
CA PHE A 225 -15.39 2.96 -12.48
C PHE A 225 -16.31 2.85 -13.69
N ASP A 226 -16.00 3.66 -14.71
CA ASP A 226 -16.62 3.65 -16.02
C ASP A 226 -15.51 3.40 -17.05
N GLU A 227 -15.64 2.33 -17.84
CA GLU A 227 -14.66 1.96 -18.87
C GLU A 227 -14.57 2.99 -20.00
N THR A 228 -15.64 3.74 -20.24
CA THR A 228 -15.70 4.72 -21.34
C THR A 228 -15.05 6.06 -20.97
N CYS A 229 -15.02 6.39 -19.68
CA CYS A 229 -14.44 7.63 -19.17
C CYS A 229 -13.78 7.41 -17.79
N PRO A 230 -12.66 6.66 -17.72
CA PRO A 230 -12.04 6.36 -16.44
C PRO A 230 -11.34 7.61 -15.87
N THR A 231 -11.72 7.99 -14.65
CA THR A 231 -10.94 8.94 -13.86
C THR A 231 -9.80 8.21 -13.16
N ARG A 232 -8.71 8.91 -12.87
CA ARG A 232 -7.58 8.30 -12.15
C ARG A 232 -8.01 7.70 -10.78
N PRO A 233 -8.79 8.39 -9.93
CA PRO A 233 -9.27 7.79 -8.67
C PRO A 233 -10.16 6.56 -8.88
N SER A 234 -11.08 6.58 -9.84
CA SER A 234 -11.98 5.44 -10.09
C SER A 234 -11.24 4.22 -10.64
N ALA A 235 -10.26 4.42 -11.52
CA ALA A 235 -9.40 3.35 -12.02
C ALA A 235 -8.56 2.72 -10.89
N HIS A 236 -7.94 3.53 -10.03
CA HIS A 236 -7.17 3.01 -8.90
C HIS A 236 -8.05 2.22 -7.92
N LEU A 237 -9.25 2.72 -7.59
CA LEU A 237 -10.20 2.02 -6.72
C LEU A 237 -10.60 0.67 -7.30
N PHE A 238 -10.92 0.62 -8.59
CA PHE A 238 -11.28 -0.61 -9.28
C PHE A 238 -10.14 -1.62 -9.27
N MET A 239 -8.93 -1.20 -9.65
CA MET A 239 -7.75 -2.08 -9.64
C MET A 239 -7.46 -2.63 -8.24
N THR A 240 -7.52 -1.79 -7.21
CA THR A 240 -7.28 -2.23 -5.82
C THR A 240 -8.40 -3.15 -5.32
N TYR A 241 -9.65 -2.94 -5.74
CA TYR A 241 -10.75 -3.84 -5.41
C TYR A 241 -10.55 -5.23 -6.04
N GLU A 242 -10.17 -5.29 -7.31
CA GLU A 242 -9.89 -6.56 -7.97
C GLU A 242 -8.64 -7.24 -7.38
N GLN A 243 -7.61 -6.47 -7.00
CA GLN A 243 -6.49 -6.98 -6.23
C GLN A 243 -6.95 -7.61 -4.90
N ALA A 244 -7.89 -7.00 -4.19
CA ALA A 244 -8.46 -7.55 -2.95
C ALA A 244 -9.17 -8.89 -3.19
N ASN A 245 -9.94 -9.02 -4.28
CA ASN A 245 -10.57 -10.29 -4.66
C ASN A 245 -9.54 -11.38 -4.95
N ILE A 246 -8.46 -11.03 -5.65
CA ILE A 246 -7.36 -11.96 -5.94
C ILE A 246 -6.71 -12.42 -4.64
N LEU A 247 -6.38 -11.49 -3.74
CA LEU A 247 -5.78 -11.82 -2.44
C LEU A 247 -6.69 -12.72 -1.59
N LEU A 248 -8.00 -12.47 -1.60
CA LEU A 248 -8.96 -13.27 -0.83
C LEU A 248 -9.13 -14.69 -1.39
N THR A 249 -9.13 -14.85 -2.72
CA THR A 249 -9.43 -16.12 -3.39
C THR A 249 -8.20 -17.00 -3.64
N ARG A 250 -7.02 -16.40 -3.75
CA ARG A 250 -5.76 -17.09 -4.07
C ARG A 250 -5.41 -18.24 -3.12
N PRO A 251 -5.56 -18.14 -1.79
CA PRO A 251 -5.32 -19.27 -0.88
C PRO A 251 -6.24 -20.46 -1.16
N CYS A 252 -7.51 -20.19 -1.51
CA CYS A 252 -8.49 -21.23 -1.83
C CYS A 252 -8.13 -21.98 -3.12
N LEU A 253 -7.69 -21.24 -4.15
CA LEU A 253 -7.23 -21.82 -5.41
C LEU A 253 -5.96 -22.66 -5.23
N HIS A 254 -5.02 -22.17 -4.43
CA HIS A 254 -3.81 -22.91 -4.09
C HIS A 254 -4.14 -24.21 -3.36
N MET A 255 -5.06 -24.17 -2.38
CA MET A 255 -5.53 -25.36 -1.67
C MET A 255 -6.20 -26.37 -2.61
N ALA A 256 -7.11 -25.92 -3.47
CA ALA A 256 -7.80 -26.78 -4.43
C ALA A 256 -6.81 -27.46 -5.40
N ALA A 257 -5.75 -26.75 -5.80
CA ALA A 257 -4.69 -27.32 -6.64
C ALA A 257 -3.89 -28.39 -5.88
N ILE A 258 -3.50 -28.13 -4.63
CA ILE A 258 -2.80 -29.10 -3.76
C ILE A 258 -3.66 -30.35 -3.54
N MET A 259 -4.94 -30.18 -3.18
CA MET A 259 -5.86 -31.30 -2.97
C MET A 259 -6.03 -32.15 -4.24
N ARG A 260 -6.13 -31.51 -5.42
CA ARG A 260 -6.21 -32.22 -6.71
C ARG A 260 -4.92 -32.99 -7.02
N GLN A 261 -3.75 -32.43 -6.72
CA GLN A 261 -2.47 -33.12 -6.92
C GLN A 261 -2.35 -34.32 -5.98
N ALA A 262 -2.65 -34.15 -4.69
CA ALA A 262 -2.66 -35.23 -3.72
C ALA A 262 -3.57 -36.39 -4.15
N ASN A 263 -4.82 -36.09 -4.55
CA ASN A 263 -5.75 -37.13 -5.03
C ASN A 263 -5.24 -37.86 -6.28
N ARG A 264 -4.49 -37.21 -7.17
CA ARG A 264 -3.88 -37.86 -8.34
C ARG A 264 -2.73 -38.79 -7.93
N THR A 265 -1.87 -38.36 -7.01
CA THR A 265 -0.74 -39.17 -6.54
C THR A 265 -1.24 -40.41 -5.79
N PHE A 266 -2.18 -40.25 -4.85
CA PHE A 266 -2.79 -41.36 -4.12
C PHE A 266 -3.59 -42.29 -5.03
N GLY A 267 -4.30 -41.76 -6.02
CA GLY A 267 -5.00 -42.56 -7.02
C GLY A 267 -4.04 -43.41 -7.86
N ASN A 268 -2.91 -42.84 -8.28
CA ASN A 268 -1.89 -43.54 -9.06
C ASN A 268 -1.18 -44.64 -8.24
N GLU A 269 -0.87 -44.39 -6.97
CA GLU A 269 -0.29 -45.38 -6.05
C GLU A 269 -1.24 -46.54 -5.77
N ALA A 270 -2.53 -46.25 -5.53
CA ALA A 270 -3.55 -47.27 -5.34
C ALA A 270 -3.75 -48.14 -6.60
N SER A 271 -3.74 -47.55 -7.80
CA SER A 271 -3.79 -48.30 -9.06
C SER A 271 -2.54 -49.15 -9.30
N ALA A 272 -1.35 -48.66 -8.93
CA ALA A 272 -0.10 -49.42 -9.06
C ALA A 272 -0.05 -50.64 -8.12
N LEU A 273 -0.60 -50.53 -6.91
CA LEU A 273 -0.71 -51.62 -5.96
C LEU A 273 -1.75 -52.68 -6.39
N LEU A 274 -2.86 -52.27 -6.99
CA LEU A 274 -3.90 -53.19 -7.50
C LEU A 274 -3.51 -53.87 -8.82
N GLY A 275 -2.56 -53.30 -9.58
CA GLY A 275 -2.05 -53.86 -10.85
C GLY A 275 -1.00 -54.97 -10.69
N ARG A 276 -0.36 -55.10 -9.51
CA ARG A 276 0.54 -56.22 -9.21
C ARG A 276 -0.26 -57.43 -8.71
N ARG A 277 -0.89 -58.17 -9.62
CA ARG A 277 -1.29 -59.55 -9.29
C ARG A 277 -0.03 -60.42 -9.15
N PRO A 278 0.15 -61.18 -8.06
CA PRO A 278 1.25 -62.13 -7.98
C PRO A 278 1.04 -63.20 -9.05
N SER A 279 2.02 -63.34 -9.94
CA SER A 279 2.10 -64.47 -10.87
C SER A 279 2.13 -65.75 -10.05
N ALA A 280 1.06 -66.55 -10.15
CA ALA A 280 0.97 -67.85 -9.51
C ALA A 280 2.14 -68.73 -9.98
N VAL A 281 2.88 -69.24 -9.01
CA VAL A 281 3.91 -70.29 -9.14
C VAL A 281 3.21 -71.63 -9.31
#